data_AF-A0A661XZY7-F1
#
_entry.id   AF-A0A661XZY7-F1
#
_cell.length_a   1.000
_cell.length_b   1.000
_cell.length_c   1.000
_cell.angle_alpha   90.00
_cell.angle_beta   90.00
_cell.angle_gamma   90.00
#
_symmetry.space_group_name_H-M   'P 1'
#
loop_
_entity.id
_entity.type
_entity.pdbx_description
1 polymer ?
#
loop_
_entity_poly.entity_id
_entity_poly.type
_entity_poly.pdbx_seq_one_letter_code
_entity_poly.pdbx_strand_id
1 'polypeptide(L)'
;MSLIYFRLPKTSSLEHQLVDAQKTLEKLEFQLSNSTDFINSSIEISSQLNKLLGNGDYENKIKLQNLVFPEGLYYEKKTNNYQTAKINPLFEIILTLSTEI
;
A
#
# COMPACT_ATOMS: atom_id res chain seq x y z
N MET A 1 48.79 -36.47 17.00
CA MET A 1 48.40 -35.97 15.66
C MET A 1 47.45 -36.98 15.06
N SER A 2 46.17 -36.75 14.82
CA SER A 2 45.47 -35.51 14.46
C SER A 2 44.00 -35.64 14.89
N LEU A 3 43.43 -34.60 15.51
CA LEU A 3 41.99 -34.50 15.78
C LEU A 3 41.30 -34.07 14.47
N ILE A 4 40.71 -35.02 13.74
CA ILE A 4 39.90 -34.71 12.57
C ILE A 4 38.53 -34.27 13.08
N TYR A 5 38.32 -32.95 13.11
CA TYR A 5 37.02 -32.35 13.37
C TYR A 5 35.98 -32.92 12.40
N PHE A 6 35.03 -33.68 12.93
CA PHE A 6 33.79 -34.02 12.24
C PHE A 6 33.02 -32.72 12.00
N ARG A 7 33.19 -32.12 10.81
CA ARG A 7 32.51 -30.87 10.44
C ARG A 7 31.02 -31.18 10.23
N LEU A 8 30.21 -30.74 11.20
CA LEU A 8 28.77 -30.98 11.27
C LEU A 8 28.04 -30.40 10.02
N PRO A 9 27.17 -31.19 9.35
CA PRO A 9 26.41 -30.77 8.17
C PRO A 9 25.39 -29.64 8.44
N LYS A 10 25.18 -29.30 9.72
CA LYS A 10 24.20 -28.31 10.19
C LYS A 10 24.60 -26.86 9.89
N THR A 11 25.89 -26.60 9.65
CA THR A 11 26.43 -25.26 9.36
C THR A 11 26.03 -24.75 7.97
N SER A 12 26.07 -25.60 6.95
CA SER A 12 25.68 -25.24 5.57
C SER A 12 24.20 -24.84 5.47
N SER A 13 23.32 -25.54 6.19
CA SER A 13 21.89 -25.19 6.18
C SER A 13 21.61 -23.86 6.89
N LEU A 14 22.35 -23.54 7.95
CA LEU A 14 22.24 -22.26 8.66
C LEU A 14 22.80 -21.10 7.82
N GLU A 15 23.92 -21.32 7.14
CA GLU A 15 24.49 -20.35 6.20
C GLU A 15 23.51 -20.06 5.05
N HIS A 16 22.85 -21.09 4.52
CA HIS A 16 21.84 -20.90 3.48
C HIS A 16 20.63 -20.08 3.96
N GLN A 17 20.13 -20.39 5.16
CA GLN A 17 19.02 -19.63 5.77
C GLN A 17 19.41 -18.18 6.06
N LEU A 18 20.64 -17.92 6.46
CA LEU A 18 21.15 -16.54 6.66
C LEU A 18 21.21 -15.77 5.35
N VAL A 19 21.70 -16.40 4.28
CA VAL A 19 21.74 -15.79 2.94
C VAL A 19 20.34 -15.51 2.40
N ASP A 20 19.40 -16.43 2.59
CA ASP A 20 18.02 -16.25 2.14
C ASP A 20 17.29 -15.18 2.96
N ALA A 21 17.53 -15.12 4.27
CA ALA A 21 17.04 -14.05 5.13
C ALA A 21 17.61 -12.68 4.72
N GLN A 22 18.92 -12.59 4.45
CA GLN A 22 19.56 -11.36 3.96
C GLN A 22 18.99 -10.90 2.62
N LYS A 23 18.80 -11.81 1.65
CA LYS A 23 18.15 -11.46 0.37
C LYS A 23 16.72 -10.98 0.54
N THR A 24 15.99 -11.57 1.49
CA THR A 24 14.63 -11.14 1.81
C THR A 24 14.66 -9.74 2.43
N LEU A 25 15.63 -9.46 3.31
CA LEU A 25 15.82 -8.16 3.94
C LEU A 25 16.20 -7.09 2.92
N GLU A 26 17.17 -7.35 2.04
CA GLU A 26 17.55 -6.43 0.95
C GLU A 26 16.38 -6.13 0.01
N LYS A 27 15.56 -7.15 -0.32
CA LYS A 27 14.37 -6.97 -1.13
C LYS A 27 13.33 -6.10 -0.42
N LEU A 28 13.14 -6.30 0.89
CA LEU A 28 12.23 -5.48 1.69
C LEU A 28 12.75 -4.06 1.85
N GLU A 29 14.04 -3.85 2.08
CA GLU A 29 14.68 -2.51 2.14
C GLU A 29 14.54 -1.77 0.82
N PHE A 30 14.71 -2.46 -0.32
CA PHE A 30 14.49 -1.87 -1.64
C PHE A 30 13.02 -1.45 -1.85
N GLN A 31 12.06 -2.22 -1.33
CA GLN A 31 10.63 -1.86 -1.36
C GLN A 31 10.27 -0.75 -0.36
N LEU A 32 10.99 -0.64 0.76
CA LEU A 32 10.78 0.39 1.78
C LEU A 32 11.28 1.77 1.33
N SER A 33 12.32 1.84 0.49
CA SER A 33 12.85 3.11 -0.05
C SER A 33 11.81 3.93 -0.82
N ASN A 34 10.81 3.27 -1.42
CA ASN A 34 9.68 3.91 -2.11
C ASN A 34 8.41 4.01 -1.23
N SER A 35 8.43 3.45 -0.01
CA SER A 35 7.26 3.40 0.86
C SER A 35 6.99 4.74 1.51
N THR A 36 8.03 5.48 1.91
CA THR A 36 7.89 6.84 2.42
C THR A 36 7.35 7.78 1.35
N ASP A 37 7.88 7.70 0.13
CA ASP A 37 7.40 8.50 -0.99
C ASP A 37 5.95 8.15 -1.36
N PHE A 38 5.59 6.87 -1.32
CA PHE A 38 4.23 6.42 -1.54
C PHE A 38 3.27 6.91 -0.45
N ILE A 39 3.68 6.86 0.82
CA ILE A 39 2.89 7.38 1.95
C ILE A 39 2.71 8.89 1.82
N ASN A 40 3.78 9.64 1.55
CA ASN A 40 3.74 11.08 1.36
C ASN A 40 2.82 11.47 0.19
N SER A 41 2.96 10.78 -0.95
CA SER A 41 2.10 10.97 -2.12
C SER A 41 0.64 10.67 -1.81
N SER A 42 0.38 9.61 -1.04
CA SER A 42 -0.97 9.24 -0.62
C SER A 42 -1.61 10.32 0.26
N ILE A 43 -0.85 10.87 1.23
CA ILE A 43 -1.30 11.98 2.08
C ILE A 43 -1.56 13.23 1.25
N GLU A 44 -0.67 13.57 0.32
CA GLU A 44 -0.83 14.73 -0.57
C GLU A 44 -2.12 14.63 -1.39
N ILE A 45 -2.33 13.49 -2.07
CA ILE A 45 -3.54 13.23 -2.87
C ILE A 45 -4.79 13.32 -1.99
N SER A 46 -4.78 12.71 -0.81
CA SER A 46 -5.93 12.73 0.11
C SER A 46 -6.23 14.14 0.63
N SER A 47 -5.21 14.95 0.93
CA SER A 47 -5.37 16.33 1.42
C SER A 47 -5.90 17.29 0.34
N GLN A 48 -5.66 16.97 -0.94
CA GLN A 48 -6.06 17.79 -2.08
C GLN A 48 -7.20 17.18 -2.89
N LEU A 49 -7.84 16.12 -2.39
CA LEU A 49 -8.80 15.30 -3.13
C LEU A 49 -9.91 16.13 -3.80
N ASN A 50 -10.47 17.10 -3.08
CA ASN A 50 -11.51 18.00 -3.60
C ASN A 50 -11.01 18.85 -4.78
N LYS A 51 -9.77 19.34 -4.71
CA LYS A 51 -9.15 20.12 -5.80
C LYS A 51 -8.85 19.24 -7.01
N LEU A 52 -8.34 18.03 -6.78
CA LEU A 52 -8.05 17.05 -7.84
C LEU A 52 -9.34 16.62 -8.56
N LEU A 53 -10.43 16.39 -7.81
CA LEU A 53 -11.76 16.10 -8.38
C LEU A 53 -12.35 17.30 -9.12
N GLY A 54 -12.13 18.54 -8.67
CA GLY A 54 -12.66 19.73 -9.35
C GLY A 54 -11.92 20.03 -10.66
N ASN A 55 -10.58 20.04 -10.60
CA ASN A 55 -9.72 20.59 -11.64
C ASN A 55 -9.11 19.54 -12.58
N GLY A 56 -9.19 18.24 -12.24
CA GLY A 56 -8.66 17.16 -13.08
C GLY A 56 -9.40 17.02 -14.41
N ASP A 57 -8.72 16.51 -15.42
CA ASP A 57 -9.37 16.03 -16.65
C ASP A 57 -10.25 14.80 -16.37
N TYR A 58 -11.04 14.40 -17.35
CA TYR A 58 -11.97 13.28 -17.21
C TYR A 58 -11.26 11.98 -16.80
N GLU A 59 -10.12 11.67 -17.41
CA GLU A 59 -9.39 10.43 -17.14
C GLU A 59 -8.86 10.39 -15.70
N ASN A 60 -8.26 11.49 -15.24
CA ASN A 60 -7.75 11.62 -13.90
C ASN A 60 -8.87 11.59 -12.86
N LYS A 61 -10.03 12.20 -13.17
CA LYS A 61 -11.24 12.11 -12.33
C LYS A 61 -11.71 10.65 -12.17
N ILE A 62 -11.73 9.87 -13.26
CA ILE A 62 -12.10 8.45 -13.21
C ILE A 62 -11.07 7.64 -12.42
N LYS A 63 -9.77 7.87 -12.63
CA LYS A 63 -8.70 7.20 -11.85
C LYS A 63 -8.85 7.49 -10.36
N LEU A 64 -9.08 8.75 -10.00
CA LEU A 64 -9.27 9.16 -8.61
C LEU A 64 -10.54 8.56 -8.01
N GLN A 65 -11.64 8.53 -8.77
CA GLN A 65 -12.90 7.90 -8.36
C GLN A 65 -12.71 6.40 -8.08
N ASN A 66 -12.02 5.68 -8.96
CA ASN A 66 -11.73 4.25 -8.78
C ASN A 66 -10.75 4.00 -7.63
N LEU A 67 -9.85 4.95 -7.36
CA LEU A 67 -8.92 4.88 -6.22
C LEU A 67 -9.67 4.99 -4.88
N VAL A 68 -10.66 5.89 -4.80
CA VAL A 68 -11.48 6.11 -3.60
C VAL A 68 -12.55 5.03 -3.45
N PHE A 69 -13.19 4.63 -4.57
CA PHE A 69 -14.27 3.66 -4.62
C PHE A 69 -13.88 2.49 -5.54
N PRO A 70 -13.14 1.50 -5.03
CA PRO A 70 -12.59 0.41 -5.85
C PRO A 70 -13.67 -0.48 -6.50
N GLU A 71 -14.88 -0.48 -5.95
CA GLU A 71 -16.03 -1.21 -6.51
C GLU A 71 -16.89 -0.35 -7.45
N GLY A 72 -16.46 0.89 -7.71
CA GLY A 72 -17.14 1.84 -8.58
C GLY A 72 -18.35 2.53 -7.95
N LEU A 73 -19.06 3.30 -8.77
CA LEU A 73 -20.30 3.99 -8.42
C LEU A 73 -21.52 3.26 -8.98
N TYR A 74 -22.51 3.06 -8.12
CA TYR A 74 -23.80 2.50 -8.50
C TYR A 74 -24.86 3.59 -8.47
N TYR A 75 -25.69 3.67 -9.49
CA TYR A 75 -26.83 4.57 -9.49
C TYR A 75 -28.10 3.80 -9.11
N GLU A 76 -28.67 4.13 -7.95
CA GLU A 76 -29.94 3.55 -7.54
C GLU A 76 -31.11 4.43 -8.01
N LYS A 77 -31.81 3.95 -9.04
CA LYS A 77 -32.95 4.68 -9.64
C LYS A 77 -34.11 4.92 -8.68
N LYS A 78 -34.30 4.06 -7.67
CA LYS A 78 -35.41 4.16 -6.72
C LYS A 78 -35.23 5.32 -5.73
N THR A 79 -33.99 5.55 -5.29
CA THR A 79 -33.63 6.62 -4.37
C THR A 79 -33.08 7.86 -5.09
N ASN A 80 -32.87 7.74 -6.41
CA ASN A 80 -32.30 8.78 -7.27
C ASN A 80 -30.94 9.29 -6.76
N ASN A 81 -30.14 8.38 -6.20
CA ASN A 81 -28.87 8.66 -5.55
C ASN A 81 -27.76 7.74 -6.06
N TYR A 82 -26.53 8.24 -5.96
CA TYR A 82 -25.33 7.44 -6.18
C TYR A 82 -24.93 6.75 -4.89
N GLN A 83 -24.56 5.47 -5.00
CA GLN A 83 -24.09 4.65 -3.91
C GLN A 83 -22.68 4.14 -4.19
N THR A 84 -21.91 4.03 -3.12
CA THR A 84 -20.55 3.52 -3.11
C THR A 84 -20.53 2.31 -2.19
N ALA A 85 -20.41 1.11 -2.76
CA ALA A 85 -20.47 -0.14 -1.98
C ALA A 85 -19.30 -0.28 -1.01
N LYS A 86 -18.14 0.27 -1.40
CA LYS A 86 -16.90 0.17 -0.62
C LYS A 86 -16.05 1.42 -0.80
N ILE A 87 -15.54 1.93 0.33
CA ILE A 87 -14.54 2.99 0.37
C ILE A 87 -13.18 2.33 0.58
N ASN A 88 -12.16 2.84 -0.08
CA ASN A 88 -10.78 2.42 0.17
C ASN A 88 -10.40 2.78 1.63
N PRO A 89 -9.99 1.81 2.46
CA PRO A 89 -9.77 2.00 3.91
C PRO A 89 -8.82 3.15 4.26
N LEU A 90 -7.86 3.46 3.39
CA LEU A 90 -6.97 4.61 3.59
C LEU A 90 -7.76 5.91 3.72
N PHE A 91 -8.74 6.14 2.83
CA PHE A 91 -9.55 7.35 2.84
C PHE A 91 -10.55 7.36 4.00
N GLU A 92 -11.02 6.19 4.44
CA GLU A 92 -11.87 6.06 5.63
C GLU A 92 -11.12 6.46 6.91
N ILE A 93 -9.86 6.04 7.05
CA ILE A 93 -9.00 6.44 8.16
C ILE A 93 -8.76 7.95 8.14
N ILE A 94 -8.43 8.51 6.97
CA ILE A 94 -8.19 9.96 6.82
C ILE A 94 -9.43 10.77 7.15
N LEU A 95 -10.62 10.32 6.72
CA LEU A 95 -11.89 10.95 7.06
C LEU A 95 -12.11 10.97 8.57
N THR A 96 -11.91 9.82 9.23
CA THR A 96 -12.05 9.68 10.69
C THR A 96 -11.10 10.63 11.43
N LEU A 97 -9.82 10.64 11.04
CA LEU A 97 -8.81 11.52 11.65
C LEU A 97 -9.09 13.01 11.41
N SER A 98 -9.71 13.36 10.27
CA SER A 98 -10.04 14.76 9.96
C SER A 98 -11.26 15.27 10.74
N THR A 99 -12.13 14.38 11.21
CA THR A 99 -13.33 14.72 11.99
C THR A 99 -13.10 14.75 13.50
N GLU A 100 -11.98 14.19 13.99
CA GLU A 100 -11.62 14.18 15.42
C GLU A 100 -10.80 15.40 15.88
N ILE A 101 -10.62 16.40 15.02
CA ILE A 101 -9.96 17.70 15.31
C ILE A 101 -11.02 18.81 15.33
#